data_AF-A0A4Q9N5N7-F1
#
_entry.id   AF-A0A4Q9N5N7-F1
#
_cell.length_a   1.000
_cell.length_b   1.000
_cell.length_c   1.000
_cell.angle_alpha   90.00
_cell.angle_beta   90.00
_cell.angle_gamma   90.00
#
_symmetry.space_group_name_H-M   'P 1'
#
loop_
_entity.id
_entity.type
_entity.pdbx_description
1 polymer ?
#
loop_
_entity_poly.entity_id
_entity_poly.type
_entity_poly.pdbx_seq_one_letter_code
_entity_poly.pdbx_strand_id
1 'polypeptide(L)'
;MPPPLLSRTLDPILGVFTGVFAYYLYERHPRTALPEELRLTSLLRWKREKWQQERERKLQATEDPIDWQVIAASVEAESDKPASK
;
A
#
# COMPACT_ATOMS: atom_id res chain seq x y z
N MET A 1 -17.51 -11.30 38.32
CA MET A 1 -16.07 -11.09 38.11
C MET A 1 -15.85 -10.97 36.61
N PRO A 2 -15.52 -9.78 36.07
CA PRO A 2 -15.28 -9.65 34.63
C PRO A 2 -14.04 -10.47 34.23
N PRO A 3 -14.08 -11.21 33.11
CA PRO A 3 -12.95 -12.02 32.67
C PRO A 3 -11.72 -11.12 32.44
N PRO A 4 -10.50 -11.62 32.73
CA PRO A 4 -9.28 -10.85 32.55
C PRO A 4 -9.02 -10.66 31.05
N LEU A 5 -9.51 -9.55 30.50
CA LEU A 5 -9.17 -9.09 29.16
C LEU A 5 -7.67 -8.75 29.17
N LEU A 6 -6.86 -9.55 28.48
CA LEU A 6 -5.42 -9.33 28.39
C LEU A 6 -5.12 -7.95 27.78
N SER A 7 -6.00 -7.50 26.87
CA SER A 7 -6.14 -6.12 26.43
C SER A 7 -7.47 -5.94 25.70
N ARG A 8 -8.13 -4.78 25.87
CA ARG A 8 -9.44 -4.50 25.24
C ARG A 8 -9.40 -4.46 23.70
N THR A 9 -8.21 -4.41 23.12
CA THR A 9 -7.99 -4.32 21.66
C THR A 9 -7.25 -5.53 21.08
N LEU A 10 -6.46 -6.25 21.88
CA LEU A 10 -5.74 -7.45 21.41
C LEU A 10 -6.70 -8.62 21.16
N ASP A 11 -7.63 -8.87 22.07
CA ASP A 11 -8.53 -10.03 21.97
C ASP A 11 -9.39 -9.99 20.67
N PRO A 12 -9.96 -8.84 20.24
CA PRO A 12 -10.65 -8.74 18.95
C PRO A 12 -9.72 -8.92 17.74
N ILE A 13 -8.51 -8.34 17.79
CA ILE A 13 -7.54 -8.47 16.69
C ILE A 13 -7.12 -9.92 16.54
N LEU A 14 -6.82 -10.59 17.65
CA LEU A 14 -6.50 -12.02 17.70
C LEU A 14 -7.67 -12.88 17.23
N GLY A 15 -8.91 -12.53 17.60
CA GLY A 15 -10.11 -13.22 17.13
C GLY A 15 -10.29 -13.13 15.62
N VAL A 16 -10.19 -11.92 15.05
CA VAL A 16 -10.29 -11.70 13.60
C VAL A 16 -9.14 -12.39 12.87
N PHE A 17 -7.91 -12.25 13.36
CA PHE A 17 -6.74 -12.89 12.76
C PHE A 17 -6.88 -14.42 12.76
N THR A 18 -7.24 -15.00 13.89
CA THR A 18 -7.44 -16.45 14.03
C THR A 18 -8.57 -16.95 13.14
N GLY A 19 -9.67 -16.19 13.02
CA GLY A 19 -10.78 -16.51 12.11
C GLY A 19 -10.36 -16.52 10.64
N VAL A 20 -9.63 -15.49 10.20
CA VAL A 20 -9.08 -15.42 8.83
C VAL A 20 -8.09 -16.57 8.58
N PHE A 21 -7.25 -16.89 9.55
CA PHE A 21 -6.29 -17.99 9.45
C PHE A 21 -6.97 -19.35 9.35
N ALA A 22 -8.00 -19.60 10.16
CA ALA A 22 -8.79 -20.82 10.09
C ALA A 22 -9.49 -20.96 8.72
N TYR A 23 -10.05 -19.87 8.20
CA TYR A 23 -10.64 -19.84 6.85
C TYR A 23 -9.61 -20.16 5.77
N TYR A 24 -8.40 -19.60 5.86
CA TYR A 24 -7.32 -19.88 4.93
C TYR A 24 -6.90 -21.35 4.93
N LEU A 25 -6.84 -21.99 6.11
CA LEU A 25 -6.56 -23.43 6.21
C LEU A 25 -7.68 -24.27 5.61
N TYR A 26 -8.94 -23.89 5.85
CA TYR A 26 -10.11 -24.54 5.23
C TYR A 26 -10.05 -24.49 3.70
N GLU A 27 -9.70 -23.33 3.15
CA GLU A 27 -9.60 -23.09 1.71
C GLU A 27 -8.42 -23.85 1.06
N ARG A 28 -7.38 -24.20 1.82
CA ARG A 28 -6.23 -25.02 1.38
C ARG A 28 -6.39 -26.52 1.58
N HIS A 29 -7.50 -26.97 2.15
CA HIS A 29 -7.72 -28.38 2.40
C HIS A 29 -7.90 -29.17 1.08
N PRO A 30 -7.15 -30.27 0.86
CA PRO A 30 -7.05 -30.93 -0.46
C PRO A 30 -8.34 -31.57 -0.96
N ARG A 31 -9.32 -31.79 -0.07
CA ARG A 31 -10.63 -32.39 -0.41
C ARG A 31 -11.72 -31.38 -0.74
N THR A 32 -11.51 -30.11 -0.39
CA THR A 32 -12.50 -29.02 -0.52
C THR A 32 -11.86 -27.81 -1.19
N ALA A 33 -10.77 -28.02 -1.94
CA ALA A 33 -10.04 -26.95 -2.59
C ALA A 33 -10.97 -26.24 -3.58
N LEU A 34 -11.43 -25.05 -3.21
CA LEU A 34 -12.12 -24.17 -4.13
C LEU A 34 -11.17 -23.85 -5.29
N PRO A 35 -11.68 -23.76 -6.53
CA PRO A 35 -10.94 -23.27 -7.68
C PRO A 35 -10.16 -22.01 -7.33
N GLU A 36 -8.91 -21.91 -7.79
CA GLU A 36 -7.98 -20.87 -7.35
C GLU A 36 -8.48 -19.45 -7.67
N GLU A 37 -9.31 -19.33 -8.72
CA GLU A 37 -10.03 -18.12 -9.11
C GLU A 37 -11.10 -17.67 -8.10
N LEU A 38 -11.73 -18.60 -7.37
CA LEU A 38 -12.76 -18.31 -6.37
C LEU A 38 -12.18 -18.02 -4.98
N ARG A 39 -10.85 -18.10 -4.80
CA ARG A 39 -10.22 -17.89 -3.51
C ARG A 39 -10.16 -16.42 -3.11
N LEU A 40 -10.27 -16.13 -1.81
CA LEU A 40 -10.03 -14.77 -1.30
C LEU A 40 -8.62 -14.27 -1.64
N THR A 41 -7.65 -15.18 -1.74
CA THR A 41 -6.27 -14.84 -2.11
C THR A 41 -6.14 -14.31 -3.53
N SER A 42 -6.96 -14.77 -4.48
CA SER A 42 -6.93 -14.28 -5.87
C SER A 42 -7.42 -12.83 -5.93
N LEU A 43 -8.50 -12.53 -5.21
CA LEU A 43 -9.03 -11.17 -5.07
C LEU A 43 -8.05 -10.24 -4.37
N LEU A 44 -7.38 -10.71 -3.31
CA LEU A 44 -6.33 -9.95 -2.63
C LEU A 44 -5.12 -9.67 -3.55
N ARG A 45 -4.73 -10.65 -4.37
CA ARG A 45 -3.67 -10.47 -5.37
C ARG A 45 -4.06 -9.42 -6.40
N TRP A 46 -5.25 -9.53 -7.00
CA TRP A 46 -5.78 -8.54 -7.94
C TRP A 46 -5.86 -7.14 -7.32
N LYS A 47 -6.34 -7.02 -6.07
CA LYS A 47 -6.42 -5.74 -5.38
C LYS A 47 -5.04 -5.13 -5.14
N ARG A 48 -4.04 -5.95 -4.80
CA ARG A 48 -2.64 -5.50 -4.65
C ARG A 48 -2.06 -5.04 -5.98
N GLU A 49 -2.25 -5.80 -7.05
CA GLU A 49 -1.80 -5.44 -8.40
C GLU A 49 -2.41 -4.12 -8.85
N LYS A 50 -3.72 -3.96 -8.67
CA LYS A 50 -4.42 -2.70 -8.96
C LYS A 50 -3.87 -1.53 -8.15
N TRP A 51 -3.60 -1.73 -6.86
CA TRP A 51 -3.03 -0.69 -6.01
C TRP A 51 -1.61 -0.32 -6.44
N GLN A 52 -0.78 -1.28 -6.82
CA GLN A 52 0.56 -1.01 -7.36
C GLN A 52 0.49 -0.21 -8.67
N GLN A 53 -0.38 -0.62 -9.60
CA GLN A 53 -0.58 0.12 -10.86
C GLN A 53 -1.06 1.55 -10.62
N GLU A 54 -1.97 1.77 -9.67
CA GLU A 54 -2.39 3.13 -9.30
C GLU A 54 -1.25 3.96 -8.70
N ARG A 55 -0.35 3.33 -7.93
CA ARG A 55 0.83 4.01 -7.38
C ARG A 55 1.84 4.35 -8.47
N GLU A 56 2.15 3.40 -9.35
CA GLU A 56 3.03 3.61 -10.49
C GLU A 56 2.50 4.70 -11.42
N ARG A 57 1.19 4.71 -11.70
CA ARG A 57 0.55 5.75 -12.51
C ARG A 57 0.61 7.12 -11.84
N LYS A 58 0.44 7.20 -10.51
CA LYS A 58 0.60 8.45 -9.76
C LYS A 58 2.04 8.94 -9.74
N LEU A 59 3.00 8.02 -9.62
CA LEU A 59 4.43 8.35 -9.70
C LEU A 59 4.78 8.86 -11.10
N GLN A 60 4.38 8.16 -12.17
CA GLN A 60 4.58 8.61 -13.55
C GLN A 60 3.87 9.92 -13.88
N ALA A 61 2.68 10.17 -13.30
CA ALA A 61 1.97 11.44 -13.47
C ALA A 61 2.54 12.59 -12.62
N THR A 62 3.34 12.28 -11.59
CA THR A 62 4.05 13.27 -10.77
C THR A 62 5.47 13.51 -11.30
N GLU A 63 6.03 12.54 -12.04
CA GLU A 63 7.25 12.66 -12.84
C GLU A 63 6.99 13.43 -14.16
N ASP A 64 6.25 14.55 -14.10
CA ASP A 64 6.63 15.65 -14.99
C ASP A 64 8.11 15.92 -14.68
N PRO A 65 9.01 15.87 -15.66
CA PRO A 65 10.44 16.00 -15.41
C PRO A 65 10.68 17.38 -14.82
N ILE A 66 10.81 17.46 -13.49
CA ILE A 66 11.28 18.65 -12.82
C ILE A 66 12.71 18.80 -13.29
N ASP A 67 12.87 19.64 -14.31
CA ASP A 67 14.13 19.89 -14.98
C ASP A 67 14.98 20.72 -14.02
N TRP A 68 15.71 20.01 -13.16
CA TRP A 68 16.60 20.58 -12.14
C TRP A 68 17.64 21.53 -12.76
N GLN A 69 17.91 21.39 -14.07
CA GLN A 69 18.74 22.32 -14.84
C GLN A 69 18.08 23.68 -15.04
N VAL A 70 16.76 23.73 -15.23
CA VAL A 70 16.01 25.00 -15.34
C VAL A 70 15.99 25.73 -14.00
N ILE A 71 15.84 24.99 -12.89
CA ILE A 71 15.89 25.56 -11.55
C ILE A 71 17.30 26.09 -11.24
N ALA A 72 18.34 25.31 -11.55
CA ALA A 72 19.73 25.72 -11.37
C ALA A 72 20.09 26.94 -12.22
N ALA A 73 19.72 26.96 -13.50
CA ALA A 73 19.94 28.09 -14.40
C ALA A 73 19.21 29.37 -13.94
N SER A 74 18.00 29.22 -13.39
CA SER A 74 17.25 30.37 -12.86
C SER A 74 17.90 30.94 -11.59
N VAL A 75 18.47 30.09 -10.73
CA VAL A 75 19.20 30.51 -9.52
C VAL A 75 20.49 31.24 -9.88
N GLU A 76 21.24 30.72 -10.86
CA GLU A 76 22.48 31.35 -11.35
C GLU A 76 22.19 32.73 -11.96
N ALA A 77 21.14 32.83 -12.79
CA ALA A 77 20.73 34.08 -13.42
C ALA A 77 20.19 35.14 -12.44
N GLU A 78 19.58 34.71 -11.33
CA GLU A 78 19.15 35.60 -10.25
C GLU A 78 20.37 36.08 -9.42
N SER A 79 21.41 35.26 -9.29
CA SER A 79 22.64 35.60 -8.56
C SER A 79 23.56 36.57 -9.30
N ASP A 80 23.49 36.60 -10.64
CA ASP A 80 24.32 37.46 -11.51
C ASP A 80 23.67 38.83 -11.81
N LYS A 81 22.49 39.13 -11.24
CA LYS A 81 21.93 40.49 -11.28
C LYS A 81 22.57 41.34 -10.17
N PRO A 82 23.46 42.30 -10.49
CA PRO A 82 23.92 43.25 -9.48
C PRO A 82 22.72 44.07 -9.01
N ALA A 83 22.55 44.15 -7.69
CA ALA A 83 21.59 45.02 -7.04
C ALA A 83 21.75 46.45 -7.56
N SER A 84 20.85 46.87 -8.45
CA SER A 84 20.80 48.24 -8.94
C SER A 84 20.17 49.11 -7.85
N LYS A 85 21.03 49.81 -7.10
CA LYS A 85 20.73 51.07 -6.42
C LYS A 85 21.96 51.96 -6.46
#